data_AF-A0A925J3L3-F1
#
_entry.id   AF-A0A925J3L3-F1
#
_cell.length_a   1.000
_cell.length_b   1.000
_cell.length_c   1.000
_cell.angle_alpha   90.00
_cell.angle_beta   90.00
_cell.angle_gamma   90.00
#
_symmetry.space_group_name_H-M   'P 1'
#
loop_
_entity.id
_entity.type
_entity.pdbx_description
1 polymer ?
#
loop_
_entity_poly.entity_id
_entity_poly.type
_entity_poly.pdbx_seq_one_letter_code
_entity_poly.pdbx_strand_id
1 'polypeptide(L)'
;MTESETDLDREEDLRRLLQDAIEVQLAALKAGISFWTEWIEQTSAFVQTATTSLANISSEDAKTRDVLLELVDAGRASVRSMTEIPRNTANKFIEELDKLSAQQETKIPKGRKRAAGSKKSAPVRPRRTGKVKS
;
A
#
# COMPACT_ATOMS: atom_id res chain seq x y z
N MET A 1 18.45 32.50 -24.35
CA MET A 1 17.47 32.73 -23.26
C MET A 1 16.88 31.36 -22.92
N THR A 2 17.60 30.56 -22.13
CA THR A 2 17.25 29.14 -21.87
C THR A 2 17.68 28.67 -20.47
N GLU A 3 18.62 29.36 -19.82
CA GLU A 3 19.11 28.97 -18.48
C GLU A 3 18.06 29.21 -17.37
N SER A 4 17.24 30.26 -17.49
CA SER A 4 16.19 30.56 -16.51
C SER A 4 15.01 29.58 -16.54
N GLU A 5 14.73 28.96 -17.68
CA GLU A 5 13.64 27.99 -17.83
C GLU A 5 14.03 26.64 -17.20
N THR A 6 15.31 26.26 -17.33
CA THR A 6 15.85 25.02 -16.74
C THR A 6 16.02 25.07 -15.22
N ASP A 7 16.29 26.25 -14.65
CA ASP A 7 16.41 26.40 -13.19
C ASP A 7 15.04 26.40 -12.50
N LEU A 8 14.01 26.96 -13.13
CA LEU A 8 12.63 26.88 -12.65
C LEU A 8 12.10 25.43 -12.66
N ASP A 9 12.37 24.67 -13.72
CA ASP A 9 12.02 23.24 -13.79
C ASP A 9 12.71 22.42 -12.68
N ARG A 10 13.98 22.73 -12.37
CA ARG A 10 14.72 22.06 -11.28
C ARG A 10 14.14 22.34 -9.91
N GLU A 11 13.81 23.60 -9.62
CA GLU A 11 13.24 23.97 -8.31
C GLU A 11 11.86 23.33 -8.11
N GLU A 12 11.07 23.25 -9.18
CA GLU A 12 9.75 22.62 -9.17
C GLU A 12 9.83 21.09 -9.02
N ASP A 13 10.81 20.45 -9.66
CA ASP A 13 11.11 19.02 -9.46
C ASP A 13 11.63 18.72 -8.05
N LEU A 14 12.49 19.59 -7.49
CA LEU A 14 13.00 19.42 -6.11
C LEU A 14 11.86 19.53 -5.10
N ARG A 15 10.95 20.48 -5.31
CA ARG A 15 9.76 20.68 -4.46
C ARG A 15 8.83 19.46 -4.52
N ARG A 16 8.61 18.88 -5.70
CA ARG A 16 7.82 17.65 -5.86
C ARG A 16 8.48 16.46 -5.17
N LEU A 17 9.80 16.30 -5.34
CA LEU A 17 10.55 15.23 -4.69
C LEU A 17 10.48 15.33 -3.16
N LEU A 18 10.62 16.53 -2.60
CA LEU A 18 10.49 16.77 -1.16
C LEU A 18 9.07 16.50 -0.67
N GLN A 19 8.05 16.88 -1.44
CA GLN A 19 6.66 16.60 -1.11
C GLN A 19 6.38 15.09 -1.09
N ASP A 20 6.80 14.36 -2.12
CA ASP A 20 6.65 12.90 -2.19
C ASP A 20 7.36 12.20 -1.03
N ALA A 21 8.58 12.65 -0.70
CA ALA A 21 9.33 12.09 0.42
C ALA A 21 8.60 12.29 1.76
N ILE A 22 8.05 13.48 2.00
CA ILE A 22 7.26 13.78 3.21
C ILE A 22 5.99 12.93 3.24
N GLU A 23 5.31 12.75 2.11
CA GLU A 23 4.09 11.95 2.00
C GLU A 23 4.36 10.46 2.29
N VAL A 24 5.47 9.90 1.78
CA VAL A 24 5.91 8.53 2.08
C VAL A 24 6.27 8.38 3.57
N GLN A 25 6.99 9.34 4.15
CA GLN A 25 7.33 9.32 5.57
C GLN A 25 6.07 9.36 6.45
N LEU A 26 5.08 10.16 6.06
CA LEU A 26 3.80 10.25 6.77
C LEU A 26 3.00 8.94 6.66
N ALA A 27 3.01 8.29 5.49
CA ALA A 27 2.42 6.96 5.30
C ALA A 27 3.09 5.91 6.20
N ALA A 28 4.43 5.92 6.28
CA ALA A 28 5.18 5.03 7.16
C ALA A 28 4.84 5.26 8.64
N LEU A 29 4.71 6.52 9.08
CA LEU A 29 4.30 6.86 10.45
C LEU A 29 2.88 6.39 10.76
N LYS A 30 1.92 6.58 9.85
CA LYS A 30 0.55 6.08 10.00
C LYS A 30 0.49 4.56 10.13
N ALA A 31 1.27 3.86 9.30
CA ALA A 31 1.39 2.40 9.37
C ALA A 31 2.01 1.98 10.71
N GLY A 32 3.07 2.65 11.15
CA GLY A 32 3.72 2.40 12.44
C GLY A 32 2.79 2.64 13.64
N ILE A 33 1.99 3.70 13.63
CA ILE A 33 0.98 3.93 14.69
C ILE A 33 -0.03 2.78 14.70
N SER A 34 -0.52 2.37 13.52
CA SER A 34 -1.46 1.24 13.40
C SER A 34 -0.87 -0.06 13.95
N PHE A 35 0.41 -0.33 13.67
CA PHE A 35 1.13 -1.48 14.23
C PHE A 35 1.09 -1.48 15.76
N TRP A 36 1.48 -0.36 16.38
CA TRP A 36 1.53 -0.28 17.83
C TRP A 36 0.14 -0.35 18.45
N THR A 37 -0.89 0.22 17.82
CA THR A 37 -2.27 0.11 18.29
C THR A 37 -2.76 -1.34 18.27
N GLU A 38 -2.60 -2.05 17.15
CA GLU A 38 -2.97 -3.46 17.04
C GLU A 38 -2.18 -4.33 18.03
N TRP A 39 -0.90 -4.03 18.24
CA TRP A 39 -0.06 -4.75 19.19
C TRP A 39 -0.52 -4.57 20.63
N ILE A 40 -0.86 -3.34 21.03
CA ILE A 40 -1.39 -3.04 22.38
C ILE A 40 -2.73 -3.76 22.59
N GLU A 41 -3.63 -3.72 21.59
CA GLU A 41 -4.96 -4.34 21.69
C GLU A 41 -4.86 -5.85 21.89
N GLN A 42 -4.04 -6.54 21.10
CA GLN A 42 -3.87 -7.98 21.23
C GLN A 42 -3.14 -8.40 22.51
N THR A 43 -2.14 -7.61 22.92
CA THR A 43 -1.44 -7.86 24.20
C THR A 43 -2.40 -7.68 25.38
N SER A 44 -3.25 -6.64 25.35
CA SER A 44 -4.25 -6.37 26.38
C SER A 44 -5.26 -7.52 26.49
N ALA A 45 -5.78 -8.01 25.35
CA ALA A 45 -6.70 -9.14 25.33
C ALA A 45 -6.08 -10.40 25.97
N PHE A 46 -4.82 -10.71 25.62
CA PHE A 46 -4.12 -11.84 26.23
C PHE A 46 -3.92 -11.68 27.74
N VAL A 47 -3.53 -10.49 28.21
CA VAL A 47 -3.35 -10.21 29.64
C VAL A 47 -4.66 -10.38 30.40
N GLN A 48 -5.79 -9.93 29.83
CA GLN A 48 -7.11 -10.15 30.42
C GLN A 48 -7.43 -11.64 30.53
N THR A 49 -7.25 -12.42 29.46
CA THR A 49 -7.45 -13.88 29.48
C THR A 49 -6.56 -14.56 30.51
N ALA A 50 -5.29 -14.16 30.61
CA ALA A 50 -4.35 -14.69 31.60
C ALA A 50 -4.77 -14.36 33.03
N THR A 51 -5.24 -13.14 33.28
CA THR A 51 -5.71 -12.70 34.59
C THR A 51 -6.98 -13.46 35.01
N THR A 52 -7.93 -13.64 34.09
CA THR A 52 -9.14 -14.46 34.32
C THR A 52 -8.79 -15.93 34.57
N SER A 53 -7.86 -16.48 33.80
CA SER A 53 -7.40 -17.87 33.97
C SER A 53 -6.74 -18.07 35.33
N LEU A 54 -5.92 -17.12 35.78
CA LEU A 54 -5.29 -17.15 37.11
C LEU A 54 -6.32 -17.06 38.24
N ALA A 55 -7.33 -16.19 38.09
CA ALA A 55 -8.42 -16.09 39.06
C ALA A 55 -9.23 -17.39 39.15
N ASN A 56 -9.47 -18.06 38.01
CA ASN A 56 -10.16 -19.34 37.97
C ASN A 56 -9.34 -20.49 38.57
N ILE A 57 -8.01 -20.47 38.45
CA ILE A 57 -7.13 -21.46 39.10
C ILE A 57 -7.17 -21.31 40.63
N SER A 58 -7.40 -20.10 41.13
CA SER A 58 -7.48 -19.82 42.57
C SER A 58 -8.82 -20.20 43.23
N SER A 59 -9.84 -20.59 42.45
CA SER A 59 -11.13 -21.05 42.99
C SER A 59 -11.13 -22.58 43.18
N GLU A 60 -11.68 -23.04 44.31
CA GLU A 60 -11.61 -24.44 44.76
C GLU A 60 -12.27 -25.48 43.83
N ASP A 61 -13.07 -25.05 42.86
CA ASP A 61 -13.86 -25.93 41.97
C ASP A 61 -13.26 -26.14 40.56
N ALA A 62 -12.18 -25.44 40.23
CA ALA A 62 -11.63 -25.47 38.89
C ALA A 62 -10.63 -26.64 38.70
N LYS A 63 -10.83 -27.43 37.64
CA LYS A 63 -9.80 -28.35 37.14
C LYS A 63 -8.62 -27.52 36.62
N THR A 64 -7.68 -27.21 37.49
CA THR A 64 -6.48 -26.38 37.21
C THR A 64 -5.77 -26.76 35.93
N ARG A 65 -5.74 -28.07 35.61
CA ARG A 65 -5.15 -28.59 34.37
C ARG A 65 -5.87 -28.08 33.11
N ASP A 66 -7.20 -28.05 33.12
CA ASP A 66 -8.00 -27.65 31.96
C ASP A 66 -7.86 -26.13 31.72
N VAL A 67 -7.85 -25.33 32.80
CA VAL A 67 -7.63 -23.87 32.73
C VAL A 67 -6.22 -23.53 32.22
N LEU A 68 -5.20 -24.30 32.62
CA LEU A 68 -3.84 -24.12 32.11
C LEU A 68 -3.72 -24.47 30.62
N LEU A 69 -4.42 -25.51 30.16
CA LEU A 69 -4.45 -25.87 28.74
C LEU A 69 -5.12 -24.77 27.91
N GLU A 70 -6.24 -24.24 28.39
CA GLU A 70 -6.93 -23.10 27.75
C GLU A 70 -6.04 -21.85 27.68
N LEU A 71 -5.29 -21.56 28.75
CA LEU A 71 -4.35 -20.45 28.77
C LEU A 71 -3.18 -20.65 27.78
N VAL A 72 -2.66 -21.87 27.66
CA VAL A 72 -1.62 -22.20 26.68
C VAL A 72 -2.14 -22.04 25.25
N ASP A 73 -3.37 -22.48 24.99
CA ASP A 73 -4.00 -22.32 23.68
C ASP A 73 -4.29 -20.84 23.37
N ALA A 74 -4.75 -20.07 24.35
CA ALA A 74 -4.89 -18.61 24.23
C ALA A 74 -3.54 -17.91 23.99
N GLY A 75 -2.47 -18.36 24.65
CA GLY A 75 -1.11 -17.89 24.40
C GLY A 75 -0.63 -18.19 22.98
N ARG A 76 -0.89 -19.39 22.48
CA ARG A 76 -0.58 -19.76 21.08
C ARG A 76 -1.38 -18.94 20.07
N ALA A 77 -2.66 -18.71 20.34
CA ALA A 77 -3.51 -17.86 19.52
C ALA A 77 -2.99 -16.42 19.49
N SER A 78 -2.65 -15.86 20.66
CA SER A 78 -2.07 -14.51 20.80
C SER A 78 -0.75 -14.35 20.04
N VAL A 79 0.15 -15.33 20.13
CA VAL A 79 1.41 -15.31 19.37
C VAL A 79 1.13 -15.34 17.87
N ARG A 80 0.20 -16.19 17.41
CA ARG A 80 -0.15 -16.27 15.99
C ARG A 80 -0.74 -14.93 15.51
N SER A 81 -1.67 -14.34 16.25
CA SER A 81 -2.27 -13.07 15.89
C SER A 81 -1.26 -11.92 15.93
N MET A 82 -0.30 -11.92 16.87
CA MET A 82 0.79 -10.95 16.90
C MET A 82 1.73 -11.05 15.69
N THR A 83 1.94 -12.26 15.16
CA THR A 83 2.75 -12.44 13.94
C THR A 83 2.08 -11.94 12.67
N GLU A 84 0.77 -11.67 12.70
CA GLU A 84 0.05 -11.09 11.56
C GLU A 84 0.11 -9.55 11.53
N ILE A 85 0.38 -8.90 12.66
CA ILE A 85 0.44 -7.44 12.78
C ILE A 85 1.49 -6.81 11.82
N PRO A 86 2.72 -7.35 11.69
CA PRO A 86 3.69 -6.83 10.71
C PRO A 86 3.17 -6.90 9.27
N ARG A 87 2.43 -7.97 8.93
CA ARG A 87 1.85 -8.15 7.59
C ARG A 87 0.74 -7.15 7.32
N ASN A 88 -0.16 -6.95 8.29
CA ASN A 88 -1.23 -5.94 8.19
C ASN A 88 -0.67 -4.52 8.07
N THR A 89 0.40 -4.24 8.80
CA THR A 89 1.10 -2.96 8.75
C THR A 89 1.72 -2.70 7.38
N ALA A 90 2.37 -3.71 6.80
CA ALA A 90 2.90 -3.61 5.44
C ALA A 90 1.80 -3.35 4.41
N ASN A 91 0.65 -4.04 4.53
CA ASN A 91 -0.50 -3.79 3.66
C ASN A 91 -1.04 -2.36 3.81
N LYS A 92 -1.21 -1.86 5.04
CA LYS A 92 -1.64 -0.47 5.29
C LYS A 92 -0.66 0.56 4.71
N PHE A 93 0.63 0.29 4.80
CA PHE A 93 1.64 1.14 4.18
C PHE A 93 1.49 1.17 2.66
N ILE A 94 1.35 0.00 2.01
CA ILE A 94 1.13 -0.11 0.57
C ILE A 94 -0.15 0.61 0.16
N GLU A 95 -1.25 0.45 0.89
CA GLU A 95 -2.51 1.16 0.62
C GLU A 95 -2.37 2.68 0.70
N GLU A 96 -1.61 3.20 1.67
CA GLU A 96 -1.34 4.65 1.74
C GLU A 96 -0.46 5.09 0.56
N LEU A 97 0.53 4.30 0.13
CA LEU A 97 1.32 4.60 -1.07
C LEU A 97 0.46 4.60 -2.35
N ASP A 98 -0.46 3.65 -2.49
CA ASP A 98 -1.38 3.57 -3.63
C ASP A 98 -2.29 4.80 -3.68
N LYS A 99 -2.80 5.27 -2.53
CA LYS A 99 -3.58 6.52 -2.44
C LYS A 99 -2.77 7.75 -2.86
N LEU A 100 -1.48 7.80 -2.51
CA LEU A 100 -0.59 8.89 -2.91
C LEU A 100 -0.36 8.89 -4.43
N SER A 101 -0.10 7.71 -5.02
CA SER A 101 0.10 7.57 -6.47
C SER A 101 -1.15 7.98 -7.28
N ALA A 102 -2.35 7.61 -6.83
CA ALA A 102 -3.62 8.00 -7.46
C ALA A 102 -3.89 9.52 -7.37
N GLN A 103 -3.42 10.20 -6.32
CA GLN A 103 -3.51 11.66 -6.20
C GLN A 103 -2.51 12.39 -7.11
N GLN A 104 -1.39 11.76 -7.45
CA GLN A 104 -0.44 12.30 -8.43
C GLN A 104 -0.98 12.21 -9.86
N GLU A 105 -1.58 11.08 -10.27
CA GLU A 105 -2.13 10.91 -11.62
C GLU A 105 -3.25 11.90 -11.95
N THR A 106 -4.02 12.32 -10.94
CA THR A 106 -5.09 13.31 -11.10
C THR A 106 -4.59 14.76 -11.17
N LYS A 107 -3.37 15.04 -10.69
CA LYS A 107 -2.73 16.37 -10.73
C LYS A 107 -1.94 16.63 -12.01
N ILE A 108 -1.69 15.62 -12.85
CA ILE A 108 -1.11 15.85 -14.18
C ILE A 108 -2.21 16.45 -15.07
N PRO A 109 -2.11 17.72 -15.50
CA PRO A 109 -3.10 18.27 -16.40
C PRO A 109 -3.09 17.46 -17.69
N LYS A 110 -4.29 17.05 -18.15
CA LYS A 110 -4.59 16.46 -19.47
C LYS A 110 -4.30 17.46 -20.62
N GLY A 111 -3.12 18.07 -20.63
CA GLY A 111 -2.71 19.16 -21.50
C GLY A 111 -1.63 18.82 -22.52
N ARG A 112 -1.13 17.58 -22.57
CA ARG A 112 -0.25 17.12 -23.66
C ARG A 112 -0.91 15.99 -24.42
N LYS A 113 -1.97 16.34 -25.17
CA LYS A 113 -2.29 15.63 -26.41
C LYS A 113 -1.05 15.71 -27.29
N ARG A 114 -0.18 14.70 -27.22
CA ARG A 114 0.78 14.42 -28.29
C ARG A 114 -0.05 14.32 -29.57
N ALA A 115 0.20 15.22 -30.50
CA ALA A 115 -0.51 15.28 -31.78
C ALA A 115 -0.34 13.94 -32.50
N ALA A 116 -1.34 13.08 -32.36
CA ALA A 116 -1.51 11.92 -33.19
C ALA A 116 -2.07 12.42 -34.53
N GLY A 117 -1.22 12.38 -35.56
CA GLY A 117 -1.67 12.24 -36.95
C GLY A 117 -1.50 13.46 -37.85
N SER A 118 -0.51 13.39 -38.74
CA SER A 118 -0.83 13.48 -40.16
C SER A 118 -0.06 12.39 -40.92
N LYS A 119 -0.73 11.25 -41.11
CA LYS A 119 -0.37 10.27 -42.13
C LYS A 119 -0.48 10.97 -43.49
N LYS A 120 0.64 11.16 -44.20
CA LYS A 120 0.65 11.31 -45.66
C LYS A 120 1.29 10.07 -46.28
N SER A 121 0.59 8.95 -46.23
CA SER A 121 0.83 7.82 -47.13
C SER A 121 -0.14 7.97 -48.32
N ALA A 122 0.38 8.44 -49.46
CA ALA A 122 -0.37 8.57 -50.70
C ALA A 122 -0.73 7.18 -51.25
N PRO A 123 -1.95 6.96 -51.77
CA PRO A 123 -2.27 5.75 -52.51
C PRO A 123 -2.05 6.00 -54.00
N VAL A 124 -1.00 5.42 -54.60
CA VAL A 124 -0.85 5.36 -56.07
C VAL A 124 -1.05 3.93 -56.56
N ARG A 125 -2.31 3.66 -56.88
CA ARG A 125 -2.91 2.75 -57.88
C ARG A 125 -2.03 1.64 -58.50
N PRO A 126 -2.40 0.34 -58.35
CA PRO A 126 -1.82 -0.73 -59.17
C PRO A 126 -2.35 -0.68 -60.61
N ARG A 127 -1.44 -0.70 -61.59
CA ARG A 127 -1.72 -0.72 -63.02
C ARG A 127 -2.08 -2.14 -63.44
N ARG A 128 -3.37 -2.37 -63.71
CA ARG A 128 -3.93 -3.62 -64.25
C ARG A 128 -3.65 -3.68 -65.75
N THR A 129 -2.70 -4.51 -66.18
CA THR A 129 -2.55 -4.89 -67.61
C THR A 129 -2.99 -6.33 -67.78
N GLY A 130 -4.27 -6.52 -68.07
CA GLY A 130 -4.76 -7.71 -68.72
C GLY A 130 -5.05 -7.38 -70.18
N LYS A 131 -4.37 -8.04 -71.12
CA LYS A 131 -4.86 -8.18 -72.48
C LYS A 131 -4.62 -9.61 -72.95
N VAL A 132 -5.73 -10.34 -73.01
CA VAL A 132 -5.93 -11.64 -73.65
C VAL A 132 -6.06 -11.43 -75.17
N LYS A 133 -5.65 -12.46 -75.92
CA LYS A 133 -6.10 -12.94 -77.25
C LYS A 133 -4.87 -13.35 -78.07
N SER A 134 -4.88 -14.37 -78.90
CA SER A 134 -5.78 -15.48 -79.24
C SER A 134 -4.94 -16.41 -80.10
#